data_AF-A0A2N0QHS6-F1
#
_entry.id   AF-A0A2N0QHS6-F1
#
_cell.length_a   1.000
_cell.length_b   1.000
_cell.length_c   1.000
_cell.angle_alpha   90.00
_cell.angle_beta   90.00
_cell.angle_gamma   90.00
#
_symmetry.space_group_name_H-M   'P 1'
#
loop_
_entity.id
_entity.type
_entity.pdbx_description
1 polymer ?
#
loop_
_entity_poly.entity_id
_entity_poly.type
_entity_poly.pdbx_seq_one_letter_code
_entity_poly.pdbx_strand_id
1 'polypeptide(L)'
;MEIIVNSTFKTNQERFELFVVNASCGGYGMPIAYLYLLTCNSTTDAYNDPKNQVNTRVQALREFFTSFRNEGLLPTFILIDKDAGEISAIEKVWSWTVNLQLCYWHLEHAIE
;
A
#
# COMPACT_ATOMS: atom_id res chain seq x y z
N MET A 1 4.03 -16.05 8.06
CA MET A 1 4.72 -15.34 6.97
C MET A 1 4.57 -13.85 7.20
N GLU A 2 5.62 -13.07 6.97
CA GLU A 2 5.60 -11.60 7.09
C GLU A 2 5.64 -10.98 5.69
N ILE A 3 4.89 -9.90 5.49
CA ILE A 3 5.01 -9.06 4.30
C ILE A 3 5.26 -7.61 4.69
N ILE A 4 5.99 -6.91 3.84
CA ILE A 4 6.34 -5.50 3.99
C ILE A 4 5.79 -4.76 2.78
N VAL A 5 5.00 -3.72 3.02
CA VAL A 5 4.48 -2.84 1.98
C VAL A 5 5.25 -1.51 2.07
N ASN A 6 5.74 -1.05 0.92
CA ASN A 6 6.39 0.25 0.83
C ASN A 6 5.92 1.00 -0.42
N SER A 7 5.93 2.33 -0.38
CA SER A 7 5.55 3.18 -1.50
C SER A 7 6.59 4.27 -1.76
N THR A 8 6.68 4.73 -3.00
CA THR A 8 7.57 5.83 -3.41
C THR A 8 6.84 7.16 -3.45
N PHE A 9 5.96 7.43 -2.49
CA PHE A 9 5.10 8.61 -2.52
C PHE A 9 5.93 9.91 -2.61
N LYS A 10 5.57 10.80 -3.55
CA LYS A 10 6.25 12.08 -3.82
C LYS A 10 7.74 12.01 -4.17
N THR A 11 8.27 10.85 -4.55
CA THR A 11 9.69 10.74 -4.96
C THR A 11 9.92 10.97 -6.46
N ASN A 12 8.87 11.13 -7.28
CA ASN A 12 8.98 11.43 -8.71
C ASN A 12 8.24 12.73 -9.10
N GLN A 13 8.65 13.31 -10.23
CA GLN A 13 8.03 14.52 -10.80
C GLN A 13 6.76 14.22 -11.62
N GLU A 14 6.43 12.94 -11.81
CA GLU A 14 5.44 12.44 -12.79
C GLU A 14 4.08 12.13 -12.16
N ARG A 15 3.86 12.44 -10.87
CA ARG A 15 2.60 12.17 -10.14
C ARG A 15 2.25 10.67 -10.05
N PHE A 16 3.22 9.79 -10.08
CA PHE A 16 2.99 8.36 -9.85
C PHE A 16 3.49 7.93 -8.48
N GLU A 17 2.89 6.88 -7.96
CA GLU A 17 3.32 6.21 -6.74
C GLU A 17 3.55 4.74 -7.08
N LEU A 18 4.76 4.26 -6.85
CA LEU A 18 5.10 2.85 -6.99
C LEU A 18 5.00 2.19 -5.61
N PHE A 19 4.15 1.18 -5.50
CA PHE A 19 4.09 0.30 -4.34
C PHE A 19 4.87 -0.99 -4.63
N VAL A 20 5.49 -1.52 -3.60
CA VAL A 20 6.08 -2.86 -3.59
C VAL A 20 5.55 -3.64 -2.41
N VAL A 21 5.26 -4.92 -2.63
CA VAL A 21 5.01 -5.90 -1.57
C VAL A 21 6.16 -6.88 -1.55
N ASN A 22 6.89 -6.91 -0.45
CA ASN A 22 8.00 -7.83 -0.20
C ASN A 22 7.57 -8.88 0.83
N ALA A 23 7.72 -10.16 0.52
CA ALA A 23 7.52 -11.24 1.47
C ALA A 23 8.84 -11.66 2.11
N SER A 24 8.82 -11.97 3.41
CA SER A 24 9.94 -12.60 4.11
C SER A 24 9.89 -14.12 3.89
N CYS A 25 10.87 -14.67 3.20
CA CYS A 25 11.00 -16.10 2.91
C CYS A 25 12.40 -16.58 3.29
N GLY A 26 12.49 -17.44 4.33
CA GLY A 26 13.76 -18.05 4.74
C GLY A 26 14.84 -17.06 5.19
N GLY A 27 14.45 -15.87 5.69
CA GLY A 27 15.39 -14.81 6.09
C GLY A 27 15.74 -13.83 4.98
N TYR A 28 15.22 -14.01 3.77
CA TYR A 28 15.41 -13.09 2.63
C TYR A 28 14.11 -12.36 2.30
N GLY A 29 14.23 -11.11 1.86
CA GLY A 29 13.12 -10.37 1.27
C GLY A 29 12.95 -10.73 -0.19
N MET A 30 11.74 -11.16 -0.58
CA MET A 30 11.38 -11.46 -1.97
C MET A 30 10.25 -10.53 -2.42
N PRO A 31 10.45 -9.71 -3.47
CA PRO A 31 9.36 -8.93 -4.03
C PRO A 31 8.34 -9.87 -4.68
N ILE A 32 7.09 -9.78 -4.24
CA ILE A 32 6.00 -10.61 -4.76
C ILE A 32 5.06 -9.84 -5.68
N ALA A 33 5.03 -8.51 -5.56
CA ALA A 33 4.24 -7.68 -6.46
C ALA A 33 4.67 -6.21 -6.44
N TYR A 34 4.32 -5.52 -7.53
CA TYR A 34 4.45 -4.09 -7.68
C TYR A 34 3.13 -3.50 -8.18
N LEU A 35 2.78 -2.31 -7.73
CA LEU A 35 1.64 -1.54 -8.24
C LEU A 35 2.12 -0.14 -8.62
N TYR A 36 1.96 0.20 -9.90
CA TYR A 36 2.25 1.54 -10.39
C TYR A 36 0.93 2.34 -10.49
N LEU A 37 0.75 3.29 -9.59
CA LEU A 37 -0.49 4.02 -9.41
C LEU A 37 -0.34 5.48 -9.81
N LEU A 38 -1.24 5.99 -10.64
CA LEU A 38 -1.34 7.42 -10.92
C LEU A 38 -1.99 8.15 -9.74
N THR A 39 -1.28 9.13 -9.18
CA THR A 39 -1.79 10.00 -8.10
C THR A 39 -2.31 11.30 -8.70
N CYS A 40 -3.62 11.51 -8.64
CA CYS A 40 -4.23 12.77 -9.07
C CYS A 40 -4.26 13.75 -7.89
N ASN A 41 -3.39 14.77 -7.91
CA ASN A 41 -3.58 15.93 -7.06
C ASN A 41 -4.78 16.71 -7.59
N SER A 42 -5.70 17.09 -6.71
CA SER A 42 -6.92 17.83 -7.01
C SER A 42 -6.62 19.24 -7.53
N THR A 43 -6.17 19.37 -8.77
CA THR A 43 -6.41 20.56 -9.58
C THR A 43 -7.80 20.43 -10.20
N THR A 44 -8.48 21.57 -10.35
CA THR A 44 -9.87 21.72 -10.80
C THR A 44 -10.28 20.88 -12.01
N ASP A 45 -9.35 20.52 -12.88
CA ASP A 45 -9.61 19.72 -14.08
C ASP A 45 -9.81 18.23 -13.79
N ALA A 46 -9.14 17.69 -12.75
CA ALA A 46 -9.31 16.31 -12.30
C ALA A 46 -10.60 16.14 -11.49
N TYR A 47 -11.02 17.17 -10.75
CA TYR A 47 -12.28 17.11 -10.00
C TYR A 47 -13.50 17.00 -10.92
N ASN A 48 -13.44 17.49 -12.15
CA ASN A 48 -14.57 17.42 -13.10
C ASN A 48 -14.61 16.12 -13.93
N ASP A 49 -13.61 15.25 -13.81
CA ASP A 49 -13.68 13.91 -14.40
C ASP A 49 -14.38 12.96 -13.40
N PRO A 50 -15.56 12.39 -13.72
CA PRO A 50 -16.25 11.45 -12.85
C PRO A 50 -15.41 10.19 -12.52
N LYS A 51 -14.32 9.92 -13.24
CA LYS A 51 -13.35 8.85 -12.91
C LYS A 51 -12.39 9.21 -11.78
N ASN A 52 -12.21 10.49 -11.48
CA ASN A 52 -11.20 11.02 -10.55
C ASN A 52 -11.78 11.48 -9.20
N GLN A 53 -13.10 11.43 -9.01
CA GLN A 53 -13.75 12.25 -7.98
C GLN A 53 -13.80 11.65 -6.57
N VAL A 54 -13.62 10.33 -6.35
CA VAL A 54 -13.75 9.75 -5.00
C VAL A 54 -12.89 8.48 -4.84
N ASN A 55 -12.02 8.45 -3.82
CA ASN A 55 -11.39 7.22 -3.28
C ASN A 55 -10.54 6.30 -4.18
N THR A 56 -10.05 6.75 -5.35
CA THR A 56 -9.35 5.87 -6.30
C THR A 56 -8.11 5.19 -5.74
N ARG A 57 -7.27 5.87 -4.92
CA ARG A 57 -6.06 5.28 -4.32
C ARG A 57 -6.40 4.17 -3.34
N VAL A 58 -7.23 4.44 -2.34
CA VAL A 58 -7.61 3.45 -1.31
C VAL A 58 -8.37 2.30 -1.95
N GLN A 59 -9.23 2.56 -2.94
CA GLN A 59 -9.92 1.52 -3.69
C GLN A 59 -8.94 0.66 -4.49
N ALA A 60 -8.02 1.26 -5.24
CA ALA A 60 -7.01 0.54 -6.00
C ALA A 60 -6.13 -0.33 -5.10
N LEU A 61 -5.70 0.22 -3.95
CA LEU A 61 -4.95 -0.54 -2.94
C LEU A 61 -5.78 -1.70 -2.37
N ARG A 62 -7.06 -1.45 -2.07
CA ARG A 62 -7.95 -2.51 -1.59
C ARG A 62 -8.12 -3.61 -2.62
N GLU A 63 -8.33 -3.29 -3.89
CA GLU A 63 -8.44 -4.27 -4.98
C GLU A 63 -7.13 -5.05 -5.15
N PHE A 64 -6.00 -4.35 -5.12
CA PHE A 64 -4.66 -4.93 -5.18
C PHE A 64 -4.43 -5.94 -4.04
N PHE A 65 -4.69 -5.57 -2.79
CA PHE A 65 -4.57 -6.46 -1.65
C PHE A 65 -5.60 -7.61 -1.67
N THR A 66 -6.83 -7.33 -2.12
CA THR A 66 -7.87 -8.36 -2.27
C THR A 66 -7.42 -9.45 -3.24
N SER A 67 -6.72 -9.08 -4.33
CA SER A 67 -6.17 -10.05 -5.27
C SER A 67 -5.23 -11.04 -4.58
N PHE A 68 -4.33 -10.58 -3.72
CA PHE A 68 -3.42 -11.46 -2.98
C PHE A 68 -4.15 -12.39 -2.01
N ARG A 69 -5.15 -11.87 -1.30
CA ARG A 69 -5.96 -12.70 -0.41
C ARG A 69 -6.68 -13.81 -1.18
N ASN A 70 -7.21 -13.48 -2.36
CA ASN A 70 -7.89 -14.46 -3.23
C ASN A 70 -6.92 -15.52 -3.77
N GLU A 71 -5.67 -15.14 -4.05
CA GLU A 71 -4.58 -16.06 -4.43
C GLU A 71 -3.99 -16.84 -3.23
N GLY A 72 -4.56 -16.69 -2.02
CA GLY A 72 -4.17 -17.46 -0.84
C GLY A 72 -3.04 -16.87 -0.01
N LEU A 73 -2.68 -15.60 -0.22
CA LEU A 73 -1.70 -14.90 0.63
C LEU A 73 -2.30 -14.63 2.01
N LEU A 74 -1.82 -15.37 3.02
CA LEU A 74 -2.26 -15.29 4.42
C LEU A 74 -1.09 -14.90 5.33
N PRO A 75 -0.71 -13.60 5.36
CA PRO A 75 0.35 -13.13 6.25
C PRO A 75 -0.07 -13.17 7.72
N THR A 76 0.90 -13.39 8.60
CA THR A 76 0.78 -13.28 10.06
C THR A 76 1.07 -11.86 10.54
N PHE A 77 2.01 -11.20 9.85
CA PHE A 77 2.45 -9.84 10.10
C PHE A 77 2.46 -9.06 8.79
N ILE A 78 2.02 -7.80 8.86
CA ILE A 78 2.15 -6.84 7.77
C ILE A 78 2.82 -5.60 8.34
N LEU A 79 3.96 -5.22 7.77
CA LEU A 79 4.69 -4.01 8.11
C LEU A 79 4.45 -2.96 7.03
N ILE A 80 3.95 -1.78 7.42
CA ILE A 80 3.59 -0.70 6.49
C ILE A 80 4.07 0.68 6.98
N ASP A 81 4.00 1.70 6.13
CA ASP A 81 4.17 3.09 6.56
C ASP A 81 2.93 3.62 7.32
N LYS A 82 3.03 4.79 7.95
CA LYS A 82 1.96 5.49 8.69
C LYS A 82 0.89 6.14 7.78
N ASP A 83 0.60 5.55 6.63
CA ASP A 83 -0.41 6.05 5.71
C ASP A 83 -1.80 5.51 6.05
N ALA A 84 -2.74 6.40 6.35
CA ALA A 84 -4.11 6.02 6.75
C ALA A 84 -4.88 5.28 5.64
N GLY A 85 -4.58 5.58 4.37
CA GLY A 85 -5.21 4.93 3.22
C GLY A 85 -4.76 3.47 3.07
N GLU A 86 -3.47 3.20 3.22
CA GLU A 86 -2.87 1.87 3.23
C GLU A 86 -3.38 1.05 4.41
N ILE A 87 -3.35 1.63 5.62
CA ILE A 87 -3.90 1.00 6.84
C ILE A 87 -5.36 0.57 6.58
N SER A 88 -6.20 1.49 6.13
CA SER A 88 -7.63 1.21 5.90
C SER A 88 -7.84 0.13 4.84
N ALA A 89 -7.06 0.15 3.75
CA ALA A 89 -7.16 -0.85 2.69
C ALA A 89 -6.78 -2.25 3.21
N ILE A 90 -5.68 -2.37 3.96
CA ILE A 90 -5.18 -3.64 4.50
C ILE A 90 -6.12 -4.18 5.59
N GLU A 91 -6.57 -3.33 6.50
CA GLU A 91 -7.55 -3.69 7.52
C GLU A 91 -8.83 -4.22 6.87
N LYS A 92 -9.27 -3.64 5.74
CA LYS A 92 -10.46 -4.12 5.03
C LYS A 92 -10.27 -5.48 4.36
N VAL A 93 -9.04 -5.81 3.96
CA VAL A 93 -8.72 -7.08 3.28
C VAL A 93 -8.40 -8.21 4.25
N TRP A 94 -7.63 -7.98 5.30
CA TRP A 94 -7.23 -9.05 6.26
C TRP A 94 -7.77 -8.81 7.67
N SER A 95 -8.95 -8.19 7.80
CA SER A 95 -9.58 -7.80 9.08
C SER A 95 -9.44 -8.90 10.15
N TRP A 96 -8.78 -8.58 11.27
CA TRP A 96 -8.61 -9.43 12.47
C TRP A 96 -7.78 -10.71 12.30
N THR A 97 -7.35 -11.04 11.08
CA THR A 97 -6.55 -12.25 10.81
C THR A 97 -5.04 -11.97 10.81
N VAL A 98 -4.65 -10.70 10.85
CA VAL A 98 -3.25 -10.27 10.72
C VAL A 98 -2.87 -9.25 11.78
N ASN A 99 -1.61 -9.30 12.21
CA ASN A 99 -1.02 -8.25 13.03
C ASN A 99 -0.48 -7.16 12.11
N LEU A 100 -1.17 -6.03 12.05
CA LEU A 100 -0.73 -4.85 11.32
C LEU A 100 0.18 -4.01 12.22
N GLN A 101 1.39 -3.71 11.75
CA GLN A 101 2.37 -2.93 12.50
C GLN A 101 3.02 -1.87 11.58
N LEU A 102 3.48 -0.78 12.19
CA LEU A 102 4.30 0.19 11.49
C LEU A 102 5.69 -0.42 11.24
N CYS A 103 6.22 -0.16 10.05
CA CYS A 103 7.57 -0.52 9.69
C CYS A 103 8.57 0.22 10.59
N TYR A 104 9.47 -0.52 11.24
CA TYR A 104 10.46 0.05 12.15
C TYR A 104 11.34 1.10 11.46
N TRP A 105 11.77 0.84 10.23
CA TRP A 105 12.60 1.78 9.48
C TRP A 105 11.88 3.11 9.25
N HIS A 106 10.60 3.07 8.86
CA HIS A 106 9.79 4.29 8.73
C HIS A 106 9.59 4.98 10.07
N LEU A 107 9.45 4.24 11.17
CA LEU A 107 9.33 4.82 12.51
C LEU A 107 10.61 5.56 12.93
N GLU A 108 11.79 4.98 12.69
CA GLU A 108 13.08 5.63 13.02
C GLU A 108 13.33 6.90 12.20
N HIS A 109 12.82 6.95 10.98
CA HIS A 109 12.99 8.10 10.07
C HIS A 109 11.74 8.98 10.00
N ALA A 110 10.74 8.76 10.88
CA ALA A 110 9.52 9.56 10.93
C ALA A 110 9.71 10.89 11.68
N ILE A 111 10.82 11.04 12.41
CA ILE A 111 11.15 12.18 13.27
C ILE A 111 12.46 12.77 12.75
N GLU A 112 12.35 13.79 11.89
CA GLU A 112 13.40 14.77 11.62
C GLU A 112 12.91 16.16 12.04
#